data_AF-A0A0M3IDS2-F1
#
_entry.id   AF-A0A0M3IDS2-F1
#
_cell.length_a   1.000
_cell.length_b   1.000
_cell.length_c   1.000
_cell.angle_alpha   90.00
_cell.angle_beta   90.00
_cell.angle_gamma   90.00
#
_symmetry.space_group_name_H-M   'P 1'
#
loop_
_entity.id
_entity.type
_entity.pdbx_description
1 polymer ?
#
loop_
_entity_poly.entity_id
_entity_poly.type
_entity_poly.pdbx_seq_one_letter_code
_entity_poly.pdbx_strand_id
1 'polypeptide(L)'
;MVEFYGTDYIANSLLYHAFKQKYMDVDVGPESSPQLKSLLVSSCEAGFCIGEFLGALSEQYPQREIEIHFSARKAPVLVFVENRARFRLHGNMNIFVRPSNASQTKIMIIRSETTMTSNIRLWINGTRIVGSASIENLDFKLIESKIRDVDQASFGDLGLFGAEFLEQLLTEILQIGIAIPTMKGIVLRSPKLTLHDRYLRVQTFFKLDEIFAGRLVEGAVRRTLVNFG
;
A
#
# COMPACT_ATOMS: atom_id res chain seq x y z
N MET A 1 -13.83 -30.72 0.77
CA MET A 1 -13.36 -29.50 1.45
C MET A 1 -11.93 -29.26 0.98
N VAL A 2 -11.55 -28.01 0.72
CA VAL A 2 -10.20 -27.63 0.28
C VAL A 2 -9.68 -26.54 1.22
N GLU A 3 -8.38 -26.60 1.51
CA GLU A 3 -7.67 -25.61 2.29
C GLU A 3 -6.50 -25.06 1.47
N PHE A 4 -6.40 -23.74 1.42
CA PHE A 4 -5.26 -23.04 0.84
C PHE A 4 -4.45 -22.38 1.94
N TYR A 5 -3.14 -22.55 1.88
CA TYR A 5 -2.20 -21.95 2.80
C TYR A 5 -1.34 -20.95 2.03
N GLY A 6 -1.32 -19.70 2.51
CA GLY A 6 -0.46 -18.65 1.98
C GLY A 6 0.49 -18.21 3.08
N THR A 7 1.77 -18.51 2.94
CA THR A 7 2.77 -18.02 3.90
C THR A 7 3.08 -16.55 3.63
N ASP A 8 3.57 -15.86 4.64
CA ASP A 8 4.06 -14.48 4.47
C ASP A 8 5.23 -14.39 3.48
N TYR A 9 5.91 -15.49 3.19
CA TYR A 9 6.91 -15.57 2.12
C TYR A 9 6.35 -15.16 0.75
N ILE A 10 5.11 -15.52 0.43
CA ILE A 10 4.46 -15.13 -0.84
C ILE A 10 4.32 -13.61 -0.92
N ALA A 11 3.80 -13.00 0.15
CA ALA A 11 3.65 -11.55 0.23
C ALA A 11 5.00 -10.84 0.20
N ASN A 12 6.00 -11.33 0.94
CA ASN A 12 7.33 -10.74 0.97
C ASN A 12 8.08 -10.88 -0.36
N SER A 13 7.87 -11.96 -1.11
CA SER A 13 8.42 -12.11 -2.46
C SER A 13 7.83 -11.08 -3.41
N LEU A 14 6.51 -10.87 -3.37
CA LEU A 14 5.84 -9.82 -4.15
C LEU A 14 6.38 -8.43 -3.78
N LEU A 15 6.46 -8.11 -2.49
CA LEU A 15 6.99 -6.84 -1.99
C LEU A 15 8.46 -6.63 -2.39
N TYR A 16 9.28 -7.68 -2.37
CA TYR A 16 10.67 -7.63 -2.81
C TYR A 16 10.78 -7.29 -4.29
N HIS A 17 9.96 -7.92 -5.16
CA HIS A 17 9.95 -7.60 -6.59
C HIS A 17 9.45 -6.18 -6.85
N ALA A 18 8.38 -5.75 -6.19
CA ALA A 18 7.88 -4.38 -6.29
C ALA A 18 8.92 -3.34 -5.84
N PHE A 19 9.66 -3.63 -4.76
CA PHE A 19 10.80 -2.81 -4.32
C PHE A 19 11.90 -2.74 -5.38
N LYS A 20 12.33 -3.88 -5.92
CA LYS A 20 13.37 -3.95 -6.97
C LYS A 20 12.97 -3.22 -8.25
N GLN A 21 11.69 -3.24 -8.59
CA GLN A 21 11.11 -2.58 -9.75
C GLN A 21 10.71 -1.12 -9.49
N LYS A 22 10.99 -0.59 -8.30
CA LYS A 22 10.76 0.82 -7.95
C LYS A 22 9.29 1.23 -7.94
N TYR A 23 8.37 0.28 -7.83
CA TYR A 23 6.93 0.55 -7.72
C TYR A 23 6.51 1.17 -6.39
N MET A 24 7.43 1.24 -5.44
CA MET A 24 7.22 1.87 -4.12
C MET A 24 7.82 3.27 -4.05
N ASP A 25 8.53 3.72 -5.10
CA ASP A 25 9.03 5.08 -5.17
C ASP A 25 7.89 5.94 -5.76
N VAL A 26 7.43 6.94 -5.00
CA VAL A 26 6.21 7.68 -5.29
C VAL A 26 6.47 9.18 -5.13
N ASP A 27 6.06 9.94 -6.13
CA ASP A 27 6.04 11.40 -6.09
C ASP A 27 4.60 11.85 -5.85
N VAL A 28 4.39 12.55 -4.73
CA VAL A 28 3.09 13.03 -4.28
C VAL A 28 3.06 14.55 -4.41
N GLY A 29 2.16 15.05 -5.26
CA GLY A 29 1.94 16.47 -5.50
C GLY A 29 0.48 16.88 -5.26
N PRO A 30 0.17 18.20 -5.37
CA PRO A 30 -1.19 18.73 -5.29
C PRO A 30 -2.19 18.06 -6.24
N GLU A 31 -1.72 17.56 -7.38
CA GLU A 31 -2.52 16.87 -8.39
C GLU A 31 -2.86 15.42 -8.02
N SER A 32 -2.17 14.83 -7.04
CA SER A 32 -2.37 13.43 -6.66
C SER A 32 -3.73 13.18 -6.01
N SER A 33 -4.33 14.18 -5.35
CA SER A 33 -5.73 14.12 -4.91
C SER A 33 -6.32 15.52 -4.68
N PRO A 34 -7.66 15.69 -4.75
CA PRO A 34 -8.30 16.97 -4.44
C PRO A 34 -8.00 17.48 -3.02
N GLN A 35 -7.85 16.57 -2.04
CA GLN A 35 -7.50 16.91 -0.67
C GLN A 35 -6.05 17.42 -0.58
N LEU A 36 -5.12 16.79 -1.28
CA LEU A 36 -3.72 17.21 -1.30
C LEU A 36 -3.51 18.58 -1.94
N LYS A 37 -4.40 18.99 -2.85
CA LYS A 37 -4.30 20.29 -3.52
C LYS A 37 -4.28 21.47 -2.55
N SER A 38 -5.10 21.44 -1.50
CA SER A 38 -5.12 22.47 -0.46
C SER A 38 -4.06 22.25 0.62
N LEU A 39 -3.57 21.02 0.79
CA LEU A 39 -2.60 20.67 1.83
C LEU A 39 -1.16 20.96 1.41
N LEU A 40 -0.80 20.65 0.18
CA LEU A 40 0.58 20.71 -0.34
C LEU A 40 0.89 22.09 -0.92
N VAL A 41 0.61 23.13 -0.13
CA VAL A 41 0.95 24.52 -0.44
C VAL A 41 1.64 25.18 0.74
N SER A 42 2.52 26.11 0.44
CA SER A 42 3.33 26.85 1.42
C SER A 42 2.60 28.01 2.08
N SER A 43 1.59 28.60 1.43
CA SER A 43 0.79 29.68 1.99
C SER A 43 -0.67 29.27 2.02
N CYS A 44 -1.29 29.28 3.19
CA CYS A 44 -2.69 28.94 3.36
C CYS A 44 -3.55 30.21 3.18
N GLU A 45 -4.50 30.21 2.24
CA GLU A 45 -5.42 31.35 2.03
C GLU A 45 -6.60 31.33 3.01
N ALA A 46 -7.12 30.13 3.30
CA ALA A 46 -8.10 29.86 4.35
C ALA A 46 -8.07 28.36 4.70
N GLY A 47 -7.95 28.04 5.99
CA GLY A 47 -7.91 26.65 6.46
C GLY A 47 -6.48 26.09 6.57
N PHE A 48 -6.37 24.77 6.57
CA PHE A 48 -5.17 24.03 6.96
C PHE A 48 -4.27 23.71 5.75
N CYS A 49 -2.96 23.99 5.84
CA CYS A 49 -1.96 23.54 4.86
C CYS A 49 -0.58 23.28 5.50
N ILE A 50 0.31 22.60 4.77
CA ILE A 50 1.63 22.20 5.30
C ILE A 50 2.52 23.41 5.68
N GLY A 51 2.29 24.56 5.05
CA GLY A 51 2.95 25.83 5.36
C GLY A 51 2.76 26.33 6.80
N GLU A 52 1.66 25.97 7.47
CA GLU A 52 1.41 26.34 8.87
C GLU A 52 2.20 25.50 9.87
N PHE A 53 2.59 24.28 9.49
CA PHE A 53 3.30 23.34 10.38
C PHE A 53 4.82 23.34 10.15
N LEU A 54 5.26 23.73 8.95
CA LEU A 54 6.67 23.71 8.58
C LEU A 54 7.37 25.04 8.83
N GLY A 55 7.57 25.40 10.11
CA GLY A 55 8.40 26.54 10.52
C GLY A 55 8.13 27.80 9.69
N ALA A 56 9.18 28.40 9.13
CA ALA A 56 9.08 29.59 8.28
C ALA A 56 8.85 29.31 6.78
N LEU A 57 8.24 28.17 6.41
CA LEU A 57 8.04 27.78 5.00
C LEU A 57 7.25 28.84 4.22
N SER A 58 6.16 29.33 4.80
CA SER A 58 5.28 30.35 4.20
C SER A 58 5.99 31.69 3.97
N GLU A 59 6.92 32.06 4.84
CA GLU A 59 7.72 33.29 4.73
C GLU A 59 8.83 33.17 3.68
N GLN A 60 9.54 32.03 3.66
CA GLN A 60 10.68 31.82 2.78
C GLN A 60 10.27 31.51 1.34
N TYR A 61 9.15 30.81 1.17
CA TYR A 61 8.67 30.34 -0.13
C TYR A 61 7.16 30.63 -0.28
N PRO A 62 6.73 31.90 -0.32
CA PRO A 62 5.31 32.23 -0.36
C PRO A 62 4.63 31.79 -1.66
N GLN A 63 3.37 31.33 -1.56
CA GLN A 63 2.49 30.95 -2.67
C GLN A 63 3.08 29.89 -3.62
N ARG A 64 3.79 28.93 -3.06
CA ARG A 64 4.40 27.80 -3.76
C ARG A 64 3.70 26.48 -3.47
N GLU A 65 3.64 25.64 -4.50
CA GLU A 65 3.25 24.24 -4.37
C GLU A 65 4.40 23.39 -3.81
N ILE A 66 4.04 22.36 -3.06
CA ILE A 66 4.94 21.43 -2.40
C ILE A 66 4.79 20.04 -3.04
N GLU A 67 5.91 19.35 -3.20
CA GLU A 67 5.96 17.99 -3.73
C GLU A 67 6.79 17.11 -2.80
N ILE A 68 6.30 15.90 -2.52
CA ILE A 68 6.94 14.94 -1.62
C ILE A 68 7.41 13.75 -2.46
N HIS A 69 8.69 13.43 -2.38
CA HIS A 69 9.26 12.23 -3.00
C HIS A 69 9.55 11.21 -1.92
N PHE A 70 8.85 10.09 -2.00
CA PHE A 70 9.14 8.92 -1.19
C PHE A 70 9.94 7.90 -2.00
N SER A 71 10.97 7.33 -1.40
CA SER A 71 11.71 6.21 -1.98
C SER A 71 11.96 5.14 -0.94
N ALA A 72 11.67 3.88 -1.27
CA ALA A 72 11.93 2.77 -0.36
C ALA A 72 13.46 2.55 -0.24
N ARG A 73 13.95 2.38 0.99
CA ARG A 73 15.38 2.08 1.27
C ARG A 73 15.67 0.59 1.27
N LYS A 74 14.69 -0.20 1.68
CA LYS A 74 14.74 -1.67 1.70
C LYS A 74 13.38 -2.23 1.38
N ALA A 75 13.35 -3.49 0.94
CA ALA A 75 12.11 -4.20 0.69
C ALA A 75 11.21 -4.16 1.95
N PRO A 76 9.93 -3.75 1.82
CA PRO A 76 9.00 -3.80 2.93
C PRO A 76 8.76 -5.23 3.36
N VAL A 77 8.43 -5.39 4.63
CA VAL A 77 8.18 -6.70 5.22
C VAL A 77 6.75 -6.76 5.69
N LEU A 78 6.06 -7.84 5.33
CA LEU A 78 4.75 -8.20 5.84
C LEU A 78 4.87 -9.51 6.61
N VAL A 79 4.39 -9.52 7.85
CA VAL A 79 4.41 -10.71 8.72
C VAL A 79 2.98 -11.02 9.14
N PHE A 80 2.55 -12.27 8.92
CA PHE A 80 1.29 -12.74 9.47
C PHE A 80 1.49 -13.09 10.94
N VAL A 81 0.62 -12.55 11.79
CA VAL A 81 0.51 -12.89 13.20
C VAL A 81 -0.95 -13.23 13.48
N GLU A 82 -1.24 -13.75 14.67
CA GLU A 82 -2.60 -14.15 15.04
C GLU A 82 -3.62 -13.02 14.77
N ASN A 83 -4.59 -13.30 13.90
CA ASN A 83 -5.68 -12.41 13.48
C ASN A 83 -5.32 -11.10 12.76
N ARG A 84 -4.05 -10.82 12.43
CA ARG A 84 -3.65 -9.62 11.69
C ARG A 84 -2.35 -9.79 10.93
N ALA A 85 -2.08 -8.94 9.94
CA ALA A 85 -0.75 -8.83 9.34
C ALA A 85 -0.08 -7.55 9.83
N ARG A 86 1.23 -7.59 10.08
CA ARG A 86 2.04 -6.41 10.37
C ARG A 86 2.89 -6.05 9.17
N PHE A 87 2.75 -4.83 8.69
CA PHE A 87 3.49 -4.29 7.57
C PHE A 87 4.50 -3.25 8.06
N ARG A 88 5.74 -3.33 7.56
CA ARG A 88 6.81 -2.40 7.89
C ARG A 88 7.49 -1.87 6.65
N LEU A 89 7.58 -0.55 6.55
CA LEU A 89 8.18 0.18 5.45
C LEU A 89 9.28 1.10 5.98
N HIS A 90 10.37 1.18 5.24
CA HIS A 90 11.46 2.12 5.51
C HIS A 90 11.86 2.81 4.23
N GLY A 91 11.95 4.14 4.28
CA GLY A 91 12.21 4.95 3.10
C GLY A 91 12.97 6.24 3.41
N ASN A 92 13.32 6.94 2.35
CA ASN A 92 13.65 8.36 2.43
C ASN A 92 12.43 9.14 1.96
N MET A 93 12.17 10.26 2.63
CA MET A 93 11.17 11.23 2.23
C MET A 93 11.85 12.58 2.06
N ASN A 94 11.79 13.10 0.84
CA ASN A 94 12.32 14.40 0.48
C ASN A 94 11.16 15.32 0.14
N ILE A 95 11.19 16.55 0.64
CA ILE A 95 10.17 17.56 0.35
C ILE A 95 10.79 18.62 -0.54
N PHE A 96 10.07 19.01 -1.58
CA PHE A 96 10.47 19.97 -2.58
C PHE A 96 9.47 21.10 -2.69
N VAL A 97 9.99 22.30 -2.94
CA VAL A 97 9.21 23.44 -3.40
C VAL A 97 9.23 23.43 -4.93
N ARG A 98 8.05 23.37 -5.56
CA ARG A 98 7.91 23.43 -7.02
C ARG A 98 8.23 24.82 -7.55
N PRO A 99 8.74 24.96 -8.78
CA PRO A 99 8.98 26.25 -9.43
C PRO A 99 7.69 27.05 -9.62
N SER A 100 7.74 28.37 -9.46
CA SER A 100 6.61 29.26 -9.80
C SER A 100 6.64 29.66 -11.28
N ASN A 101 7.82 29.62 -11.90
CA ASN A 101 8.05 30.03 -13.28
C ASN A 101 8.88 28.94 -13.98
N ALA A 102 8.71 28.80 -15.31
CA ALA A 102 9.39 27.78 -16.11
C ALA A 102 10.94 27.86 -16.10
N SER A 103 11.50 29.00 -15.70
CA SER A 103 12.95 29.21 -15.57
C SER A 103 13.54 28.70 -14.25
N GLN A 104 12.70 28.38 -13.26
CA GLN A 104 13.14 27.90 -11.95
C GLN A 104 13.13 26.37 -11.89
N THR A 105 14.04 25.81 -11.10
CA THR A 105 14.08 24.38 -10.80
C THR A 105 13.39 24.08 -9.46
N LYS A 106 13.01 22.81 -9.26
CA LYS A 106 12.52 22.33 -7.95
C LYS A 106 13.63 22.44 -6.91
N ILE A 107 13.29 22.91 -5.71
CA ILE A 107 14.24 23.08 -4.62
C ILE A 107 13.92 22.06 -3.52
N MET A 108 14.84 21.15 -3.23
CA MET A 108 14.73 20.27 -2.06
C MET A 108 14.93 21.10 -0.79
N ILE A 109 13.90 21.13 0.05
CA ILE A 109 13.83 21.92 1.29
C ILE A 109 13.99 21.06 2.54
N ILE A 110 13.55 19.80 2.50
CA ILE A 110 13.69 18.85 3.62
C ILE A 110 14.17 17.51 3.08
N ARG A 111 15.11 16.90 3.80
CA ARG A 111 15.53 15.51 3.64
C ARG A 111 15.28 14.76 4.94
N SER A 112 14.59 13.63 4.85
CA SER A 112 14.25 12.82 6.02
C SER A 112 14.24 11.33 5.73
N GLU A 113 14.37 10.52 6.77
CA GLU A 113 14.14 9.08 6.72
C GLU A 113 12.80 8.76 7.38
N THR A 114 12.03 7.86 6.78
CA THR A 114 10.71 7.47 7.29
C THR A 114 10.71 6.01 7.71
N THR A 115 10.12 5.72 8.87
CA THR A 115 9.79 4.36 9.28
C THR A 115 8.30 4.29 9.57
N MET A 116 7.60 3.40 8.87
CA MET A 116 6.16 3.19 9.05
C MET A 116 5.90 1.75 9.48
N THR A 117 5.04 1.59 10.47
CA THR A 117 4.49 0.30 10.91
C THR A 117 2.98 0.37 10.85
N SER A 118 2.36 -0.64 10.25
CA SER A 118 0.91 -0.72 10.06
C SER A 118 0.37 -2.10 10.43
N ASN A 119 -0.83 -2.11 11.02
CA ASN A 119 -1.64 -3.31 11.22
C ASN A 119 -2.64 -3.43 10.07
N ILE A 120 -2.64 -4.59 9.42
CA ILE A 120 -3.54 -4.92 8.31
C ILE A 120 -4.54 -5.97 8.79
N ARG A 121 -5.82 -5.69 8.58
CA ARG A 121 -6.91 -6.67 8.74
C ARG A 121 -7.31 -7.17 7.37
N LEU A 122 -7.40 -8.50 7.21
CA LEU A 122 -7.77 -9.14 5.96
C LEU A 122 -9.10 -9.87 6.10
N TRP A 123 -9.91 -9.86 5.05
CA TRP A 123 -11.15 -10.63 4.95
C TRP A 123 -11.43 -11.04 3.50
N ILE A 124 -12.42 -11.90 3.31
CA ILE A 124 -12.84 -12.33 1.98
C ILE A 124 -14.00 -11.48 1.51
N ASN A 125 -13.88 -10.95 0.30
CA ASN A 125 -14.96 -10.30 -0.43
C ASN A 125 -15.14 -11.00 -1.78
N GLY A 126 -16.19 -11.83 -1.89
CA GLY A 126 -16.42 -12.68 -3.06
C GLY A 126 -15.29 -13.69 -3.28
N THR A 127 -14.56 -13.55 -4.38
CA THR A 127 -13.41 -14.40 -4.76
C THR A 127 -12.06 -13.76 -4.45
N ARG A 128 -12.03 -12.63 -3.73
CA ARG A 128 -10.81 -11.89 -3.41
C ARG A 128 -10.58 -11.82 -1.91
N ILE A 129 -9.31 -11.83 -1.53
CA ILE A 129 -8.84 -11.43 -0.21
C ILE A 129 -8.58 -9.93 -0.28
N VAL A 130 -9.31 -9.16 0.51
CA VAL A 130 -9.20 -7.70 0.63
C VAL A 130 -8.77 -7.35 2.06
N GLY A 131 -8.47 -6.08 2.32
CA GLY A 131 -8.11 -5.65 3.65
C GLY A 131 -8.25 -4.16 3.93
N SER A 132 -7.99 -3.79 5.16
CA SER A 132 -7.82 -2.40 5.60
C SER A 132 -6.54 -2.30 6.42
N ALA A 133 -5.92 -1.12 6.36
CA ALA A 133 -4.71 -0.81 7.08
C ALA A 133 -5.01 0.24 8.17
N SER A 134 -4.33 0.12 9.29
CA SER A 134 -4.20 1.19 10.28
C SER A 134 -2.73 1.41 10.59
N ILE A 135 -2.29 2.65 10.63
CA ILE A 135 -0.92 3.03 10.94
C ILE A 135 -0.75 2.96 12.46
N GLU A 136 0.13 2.07 12.90
CA GLU A 136 0.51 1.96 14.31
C GLU A 136 1.55 3.00 14.69
N ASN A 137 2.48 3.27 13.76
CA ASN A 137 3.55 4.22 13.95
C ASN A 137 4.01 4.79 12.61
N LEU A 138 4.22 6.10 12.55
CA LEU A 138 4.84 6.81 11.44
C LEU A 138 5.88 7.79 11.97
N ASP A 139 7.13 7.36 11.94
CA ASP A 139 8.26 8.14 12.42
C ASP A 139 9.01 8.78 11.26
N PHE A 140 9.34 10.05 11.44
CA PHE A 140 10.23 10.78 10.57
C PHE A 140 11.52 11.14 11.30
N LYS A 141 12.66 10.86 10.70
CA LYS A 141 13.97 11.33 11.15
C LYS A 141 14.43 12.45 10.22
N LEU A 142 14.44 13.67 10.72
CA LEU A 142 14.95 14.82 9.99
C LEU A 142 16.46 14.67 9.79
N ILE A 143 16.91 14.68 8.54
CA ILE A 143 18.33 14.66 8.19
C ILE A 143 18.83 16.09 7.96
N GLU A 144 18.07 16.86 7.20
CA GLU A 144 18.44 18.21 6.79
C GLU A 144 17.18 19.03 6.52
N SER A 145 17.20 20.31 6.92
CA SER A 145 16.19 21.30 6.59
C SER A 145 16.86 22.58 6.10
N LYS A 146 16.34 23.15 5.01
CA LYS A 146 16.67 24.51 4.55
C LYS A 146 15.65 25.54 5.03
N ILE A 147 14.60 25.09 5.72
CA ILE A 147 13.56 25.94 6.28
C ILE A 147 13.96 26.33 7.71
N ARG A 148 13.85 27.63 8.02
CA ARG A 148 14.07 28.12 9.39
C ARG A 148 13.02 27.55 10.34
N ASP A 149 13.43 27.31 11.57
CA ASP A 149 12.56 26.89 12.66
C ASP A 149 11.88 25.51 12.45
N VAL A 150 12.54 24.64 11.67
CA VAL A 150 12.16 23.23 11.53
C VAL A 150 13.21 22.38 12.22
N ASP A 151 12.85 21.86 13.40
CA ASP A 151 13.61 20.86 14.12
C ASP A 151 12.92 19.48 14.06
N GLN A 152 13.52 18.49 14.73
CA GLN A 152 13.00 17.12 14.74
C GLN A 152 11.62 17.00 15.42
N ALA A 153 11.33 17.83 16.42
CA ALA A 153 10.06 17.78 17.13
C ALA A 153 8.94 18.34 16.26
N SER A 154 9.14 19.55 15.71
CA SER A 154 8.18 20.19 14.79
C SER A 154 7.92 19.35 13.55
N PHE A 155 8.96 18.69 13.00
CA PHE A 155 8.78 17.80 11.85
C PHE A 155 8.08 16.49 12.20
N GLY A 156 8.23 15.99 13.44
CA GLY A 156 7.57 14.78 13.92
C GLY A 156 6.05 14.93 13.99
N ASP A 157 5.55 16.11 14.33
CA ASP A 157 4.10 16.38 14.43
C ASP A 157 3.37 16.23 13.08
N LEU A 158 4.08 16.40 11.95
CA LEU A 158 3.53 16.09 10.61
C LEU A 158 3.22 14.60 10.41
N GLY A 159 3.83 13.72 11.21
CA GLY A 159 3.53 12.30 11.28
C GLY A 159 2.06 12.00 11.52
N LEU A 160 1.39 12.81 12.35
CA LEU A 160 -0.01 12.59 12.67
C LEU A 160 -0.91 12.79 11.44
N PHE A 161 -0.65 13.83 10.64
CA PHE A 161 -1.40 14.11 9.41
C PHE A 161 -1.07 13.13 8.29
N GLY A 162 0.22 12.78 8.16
CA GLY A 162 0.65 11.79 7.18
C GLY A 162 0.04 10.41 7.44
N ALA A 163 -0.19 10.05 8.69
CA ALA A 163 -0.74 8.74 9.06
C ALA A 163 -2.15 8.53 8.49
N GLU A 164 -3.07 9.48 8.66
CA GLU A 164 -4.45 9.35 8.16
C GLU A 164 -4.50 9.19 6.63
N PHE A 165 -3.75 10.03 5.92
CA PHE A 165 -3.64 9.93 4.46
C PHE A 165 -3.10 8.56 4.01
N LEU A 166 -2.05 8.08 4.68
CA LEU A 166 -1.46 6.77 4.37
C LEU A 166 -2.38 5.60 4.74
N GLU A 167 -3.17 5.71 5.81
CA GLU A 167 -4.21 4.71 6.15
C GLU A 167 -5.22 4.58 5.02
N GLN A 168 -5.72 5.71 4.51
CA GLN A 168 -6.68 5.72 3.42
C GLN A 168 -6.08 5.12 2.14
N LEU A 169 -4.88 5.57 1.73
CA LEU A 169 -4.20 5.08 0.54
C LEU A 169 -3.94 3.57 0.61
N LEU A 170 -3.40 3.08 1.72
CA LEU A 170 -3.14 1.65 1.91
C LEU A 170 -4.45 0.86 1.91
N THR A 171 -5.51 1.37 2.52
CA THR A 171 -6.81 0.71 2.54
C THR A 171 -7.40 0.62 1.13
N GLU A 172 -7.34 1.69 0.33
CA GLU A 172 -7.80 1.68 -1.07
C GLU A 172 -7.05 0.62 -1.90
N ILE A 173 -5.72 0.53 -1.75
CA ILE A 173 -4.92 -0.51 -2.40
C ILE A 173 -5.34 -1.91 -1.94
N LEU A 174 -5.55 -2.11 -0.64
CA LEU A 174 -5.98 -3.39 -0.08
C LEU A 174 -7.42 -3.78 -0.48
N GLN A 175 -8.28 -2.81 -0.81
CA GLN A 175 -9.63 -3.08 -1.34
C GLN A 175 -9.61 -3.61 -2.78
N ILE A 176 -8.56 -3.35 -3.58
CA ILE A 176 -8.37 -4.01 -4.88
C ILE A 176 -8.30 -5.53 -4.67
N GLY A 177 -7.56 -5.95 -3.64
CA GLY A 177 -7.47 -7.33 -3.19
C GLY A 177 -6.73 -8.29 -4.13
N ILE A 178 -6.51 -9.51 -3.65
CA ILE A 178 -5.83 -10.59 -4.36
C ILE A 178 -6.84 -11.72 -4.60
N ALA A 179 -6.92 -12.23 -5.83
CA ALA A 179 -7.81 -13.35 -6.15
C ALA A 179 -7.38 -14.63 -5.41
N ILE A 180 -8.36 -15.31 -4.80
CA ILE A 180 -8.17 -16.65 -4.24
C ILE A 180 -7.91 -17.60 -5.41
N PRO A 181 -6.92 -18.51 -5.33
CA PRO A 181 -6.69 -19.50 -6.36
C PRO A 181 -7.95 -20.34 -6.63
N THR A 182 -8.39 -20.35 -7.89
CA THR A 182 -9.51 -21.18 -8.35
C THR A 182 -9.06 -22.13 -9.44
N MET A 183 -9.69 -23.30 -9.52
CA MET A 183 -9.48 -24.26 -10.60
C MET A 183 -10.67 -24.24 -11.57
N LYS A 184 -10.41 -24.49 -12.85
CA LYS A 184 -11.47 -24.56 -13.86
C LYS A 184 -12.46 -25.68 -13.50
N GLY A 185 -13.76 -25.36 -13.57
CA GLY A 185 -14.83 -26.29 -13.21
C GLY A 185 -15.03 -26.49 -11.72
N ILE A 186 -14.39 -25.66 -10.87
CA ILE A 186 -14.55 -25.70 -9.42
C ILE A 186 -15.11 -24.36 -8.94
N VAL A 187 -16.27 -24.40 -8.28
CA VAL A 187 -16.92 -23.25 -7.66
C VAL A 187 -16.71 -23.32 -6.15
N LEU A 188 -16.00 -22.33 -5.60
CA LEU A 188 -15.77 -22.22 -4.16
C LEU A 188 -17.06 -21.80 -3.43
N ARG A 189 -17.31 -22.38 -2.26
CA ARG A 189 -18.50 -22.15 -1.43
C ARG A 189 -18.08 -21.85 0.01
N SER A 190 -18.67 -20.79 0.56
CA SER A 190 -18.46 -20.34 1.94
C SER A 190 -16.99 -20.29 2.35
N PRO A 191 -16.12 -19.57 1.62
CA PRO A 191 -14.72 -19.48 1.97
C PRO A 191 -14.54 -18.69 3.28
N LYS A 192 -13.68 -19.20 4.16
CA LYS A 192 -13.34 -18.60 5.45
C LYS A 192 -11.84 -18.34 5.51
N LEU A 193 -11.45 -17.10 5.80
CA LEU A 193 -10.06 -16.70 6.01
C LEU A 193 -9.74 -16.68 7.50
N THR A 194 -8.59 -17.24 7.86
CA THR A 194 -8.00 -17.13 9.21
C THR A 194 -6.52 -16.82 9.08
N LEU A 195 -6.01 -15.89 9.90
CA LEU A 195 -4.59 -15.54 9.95
C LEU A 195 -3.97 -16.15 11.21
N HIS A 196 -2.88 -16.87 11.01
CA HIS A 196 -2.08 -17.55 12.03
C HIS A 196 -0.66 -16.98 12.00
N ASP A 197 0.19 -17.43 12.92
CA ASP A 197 1.61 -17.09 12.87
C ASP A 197 2.22 -17.58 11.55
N ARG A 198 2.80 -16.65 10.78
CA ARG A 198 3.51 -16.86 9.49
C ARG A 198 2.66 -17.31 8.29
N TYR A 199 1.37 -17.61 8.45
CA TYR A 199 0.52 -17.99 7.32
C TYR A 199 -0.94 -17.54 7.46
N LEU A 200 -1.59 -17.33 6.31
CA LEU A 200 -3.04 -17.29 6.20
C LEU A 200 -3.55 -18.65 5.72
N ARG A 201 -4.75 -19.01 6.18
CA ARG A 201 -5.48 -20.20 5.75
C ARG A 201 -6.84 -19.78 5.20
N VAL A 202 -7.15 -20.23 3.99
CA VAL A 202 -8.48 -20.14 3.39
C VAL A 202 -9.10 -21.54 3.37
N GLN A 203 -10.14 -21.74 4.15
CA GLN A 203 -10.91 -22.99 4.20
C GLN A 203 -12.20 -22.81 3.41
N THR A 204 -12.51 -23.72 2.48
CA THR A 204 -13.71 -23.59 1.64
C THR A 204 -14.27 -24.94 1.23
N PHE A 205 -15.58 -24.98 1.01
CA PHE A 205 -16.23 -26.07 0.29
C PHE A 205 -16.13 -25.82 -1.21
N PHE A 206 -16.24 -26.86 -2.01
CA PHE A 206 -16.28 -26.69 -3.45
C PHE A 206 -17.39 -27.51 -4.07
N LYS A 207 -17.97 -26.99 -5.14
CA LYS A 207 -18.88 -27.71 -6.02
C LYS A 207 -18.21 -27.85 -7.39
N LEU A 208 -18.31 -29.03 -8.00
CA LEU A 208 -17.95 -29.21 -9.39
C LEU A 208 -19.02 -28.58 -10.29
N ASP A 209 -18.56 -27.84 -11.29
CA ASP A 209 -19.41 -27.42 -12.39
C ASP A 209 -19.84 -28.67 -13.18
N GLU A 210 -21.16 -28.92 -13.19
CA GLU A 210 -21.74 -30.14 -13.76
C GLU A 210 -21.54 -30.22 -15.28
N ILE A 211 -21.54 -29.08 -15.97
CA ILE A 211 -21.30 -29.01 -17.42
C ILE A 211 -19.85 -29.33 -17.72
N PHE A 212 -18.93 -28.75 -16.94
CA PHE A 212 -17.51 -29.03 -17.07
C PHE A 212 -17.19 -30.50 -16.76
N ALA A 213 -17.73 -31.02 -15.66
CA ALA A 213 -17.56 -32.41 -15.26
C ALA A 213 -18.11 -33.38 -16.32
N GLY A 214 -19.31 -33.11 -16.85
CA GLY A 214 -19.92 -33.91 -17.92
C GLY A 214 -19.03 -34.00 -19.16
N ARG A 215 -18.55 -32.86 -19.67
CA ARG A 215 -17.63 -32.81 -20.82
C ARG A 215 -16.33 -33.57 -20.56
N LEU A 216 -15.79 -33.48 -19.34
CA LEU A 216 -14.55 -34.16 -18.98
C LEU A 216 -14.74 -35.68 -19.00
N VAL A 217 -15.84 -36.17 -18.42
CA VAL A 217 -16.18 -37.60 -18.38
C VAL A 217 -16.46 -38.12 -19.78
N GLU A 218 -17.28 -37.43 -20.58
CA GLU A 218 -17.55 -37.82 -21.97
C GLU A 218 -16.28 -37.89 -22.81
N GLY A 219 -15.39 -36.90 -22.67
CA GLY A 219 -14.11 -36.88 -23.35
C GLY A 219 -13.19 -38.04 -22.94
N ALA A 220 -13.15 -38.37 -21.66
CA ALA A 220 -12.37 -39.49 -21.13
C ALA A 220 -12.89 -40.83 -21.67
N VAL A 221 -14.22 -41.06 -21.61
CA VAL A 221 -14.87 -42.27 -22.12
C VAL A 221 -14.60 -42.47 -23.60
N ARG A 222 -14.75 -41.41 -24.43
CA ARG A 222 -14.46 -41.49 -25.87
C ARG A 222 -13.01 -41.88 -26.14
N ARG A 223 -12.03 -41.32 -25.42
CA ARG A 223 -10.61 -41.66 -25.58
C ARG A 223 -10.30 -43.09 -25.18
N THR A 224 -10.92 -43.59 -24.12
CA THR A 224 -10.75 -44.98 -23.70
C THR A 224 -11.28 -45.94 -24.75
N LEU A 225 -12.47 -45.68 -25.32
CA LEU A 225 -13.06 -46.52 -26.36
C LEU A 225 -12.24 -46.56 -27.66
N VAL A 226 -11.56 -45.48 -28.03
CA VAL A 226 -10.66 -45.43 -29.20
C VAL A 226 -9.40 -46.28 -29.01
N ASN A 227 -8.96 -46.52 -27.77
CA ASN A 227 -7.79 -47.37 -27.50
C ASN A 227 -8.11 -48.89 -27.48
N PHE A 228 -9.39 -49.26 -27.59
CA PHE A 228 -9.85 -50.66 -27.57
C PHE A 228 -10.40 -51.15 -28.93
N GLY A 229 -10.32 -50.33 -29.98
CA GLY A 229 -10.69 -50.70 -31.36
C GLY A 229 -9.51 -50.55 -32.30
#